data_AF-A0A2T5AGB9-F1
#
_entry.id   AF-A0A2T5AGB9-F1
#
_cell.length_a   1.000
_cell.length_b   1.000
_cell.length_c   1.000
_cell.angle_alpha   90.00
_cell.angle_beta   90.00
_cell.angle_gamma   90.00
#
_symmetry.space_group_name_H-M   'P 1'
#
loop_
_entity.id
_entity.type
_entity.pdbx_description
1 polymer ?
#
loop_
_entity_poly.entity_id
_entity_poly.type
_entity_poly.pdbx_seq_one_letter_code
_entity_poly.pdbx_strand_id
1 'polypeptide(L)'
;MKTYTTIDSPVGELLLVGEGTALVSLSMPGQRNAPAVRSDRRRDDTAFGEAARQLTAYFEGRLTRFDLDIAPEGTRFQQRVWQALDEIPYGTTTTYGALAARLEVPREEIRAVGAAIGANPLLIVRPCHRVIAADRSMRGYAGGVERKVRLLTHEGALQQMLV
;
A
#
# COMPACT_ATOMS: atom_id res chain seq x y z
N MET A 1 18.97 -8.70 -11.00
CA MET A 1 19.43 -8.49 -9.61
C MET A 1 18.57 -7.41 -8.98
N LYS A 2 18.05 -7.63 -7.76
CA LYS A 2 17.20 -6.65 -7.10
C LYS A 2 18.03 -5.48 -6.55
N THR A 3 17.56 -4.26 -6.79
CA THR A 3 18.11 -3.01 -6.25
C THR A 3 17.12 -2.37 -5.28
N TYR A 4 17.62 -1.41 -4.50
CA TYR A 4 16.77 -0.61 -3.63
C TYR A 4 17.22 0.85 -3.58
N THR A 5 16.29 1.73 -3.25
CA THR A 5 16.57 3.12 -2.88
C THR A 5 15.58 3.57 -1.80
N THR A 6 15.81 4.74 -1.23
CA THR A 6 14.91 5.38 -0.28
C THR A 6 14.49 6.76 -0.76
N ILE A 7 13.26 7.15 -0.44
CA ILE A 7 12.76 8.50 -0.71
C ILE A 7 12.07 9.07 0.53
N ASP A 8 12.21 10.36 0.78
CA ASP A 8 11.47 11.03 1.85
C ASP A 8 10.00 11.23 1.48
N SER A 9 9.13 11.20 2.50
CA SER A 9 7.70 11.46 2.32
C SER A 9 7.04 11.98 3.61
N PRO A 10 5.83 12.59 3.53
CA PRO A 10 5.05 13.01 4.70
C PRO A 10 4.69 11.90 5.70
N VAL A 11 4.94 10.64 5.34
CA VAL A 11 4.68 9.43 6.14
C VAL A 11 5.96 8.68 6.52
N GLY A 12 7.13 9.30 6.31
CA GLY A 12 8.46 8.79 6.64
C GLY A 12 9.26 8.34 5.41
N GLU A 13 10.51 7.92 5.63
CA GLU A 13 11.39 7.42 4.57
C GLU A 13 10.83 6.12 3.96
N LEU A 14 10.44 6.16 2.68
CA LEU A 14 9.90 5.02 1.96
C LEU A 14 11.04 4.23 1.34
N LEU A 15 11.07 2.92 1.61
CA LEU A 15 12.00 1.99 0.99
C LEU A 15 11.35 1.39 -0.26
N LEU A 16 11.97 1.62 -1.42
CA LEU A 16 11.58 1.06 -2.71
C LEU A 16 12.54 -0.05 -3.09
N VAL A 17 12.01 -1.19 -3.49
CA VAL A 17 12.78 -2.36 -3.91
C VAL A 17 12.20 -2.90 -5.21
N GLY A 18 13.06 -3.28 -6.14
CA GLY A 18 12.62 -3.81 -7.43
C GLY A 18 13.73 -4.47 -8.23
N GLU A 19 13.41 -4.82 -9.46
CA GLU A 19 14.34 -5.39 -10.44
C GLU A 19 14.13 -4.70 -11.79
N GLY A 20 15.20 -4.13 -12.34
CA GLY A 20 15.08 -3.24 -13.50
C GLY A 20 14.21 -2.03 -13.16
N THR A 21 13.12 -1.84 -13.91
CA THR A 21 12.12 -0.79 -13.67
C THR A 21 10.96 -1.22 -12.77
N ALA A 22 10.76 -2.53 -12.58
CA ALA A 22 9.60 -3.07 -11.90
C ALA A 22 9.75 -2.98 -10.38
N LEU A 23 8.77 -2.37 -9.71
CA LEU A 23 8.69 -2.36 -8.25
C LEU A 23 8.18 -3.70 -7.72
N VAL A 24 8.94 -4.28 -6.79
CA VAL A 24 8.56 -5.50 -6.07
C VAL A 24 7.92 -5.14 -4.72
N SER A 25 8.46 -4.12 -4.03
CA SER A 25 7.90 -3.65 -2.77
C SER A 25 8.15 -2.16 -2.51
N LEU A 26 7.21 -1.55 -1.80
CA LEU A 26 7.30 -0.22 -1.21
C LEU A 26 6.87 -0.34 0.25
N SER A 27 7.79 -0.04 1.17
CA SER A 27 7.55 -0.17 2.61
C SER A 27 7.88 1.11 3.39
N MET A 28 7.32 1.20 4.59
CA MET A 28 7.49 2.32 5.53
C MET A 28 8.32 1.92 6.76
N PRO A 29 8.91 2.88 7.48
CA PRO A 29 9.64 2.58 8.71
C PRO A 29 8.72 1.99 9.78
N GLY A 30 9.13 0.87 10.36
CA GLY A 30 8.37 0.14 11.37
C GLY A 30 7.13 -0.60 10.83
N GLN A 31 7.01 -0.77 9.50
CA GLN A 31 5.94 -1.58 8.93
C GLN A 31 6.01 -3.03 9.45
N ARG A 32 4.85 -3.54 9.88
CA ARG A 32 4.70 -4.95 10.25
C ARG A 32 4.92 -5.84 9.03
N ASN A 33 5.74 -6.88 9.18
CA ASN A 33 6.11 -7.81 8.10
C ASN A 33 6.71 -7.11 6.86
N ALA A 34 7.37 -5.97 7.06
CA ALA A 34 8.09 -5.31 5.97
C ALA A 34 9.10 -6.28 5.35
N PRO A 35 9.21 -6.35 4.01
CA PRO A 35 10.30 -7.05 3.37
C PRO A 35 11.63 -6.47 3.86
N ALA A 36 12.44 -7.25 4.57
CA ALA A 36 13.75 -6.79 4.98
C ALA A 36 14.58 -6.41 3.75
N VAL A 37 15.37 -5.33 3.84
CA VAL A 37 16.48 -5.12 2.91
C VAL A 37 17.42 -6.29 3.13
N ARG A 38 17.43 -7.22 2.19
CA ARG A 38 18.34 -8.35 2.22
C ARG A 38 19.73 -7.85 1.83
N SER A 39 20.76 -8.41 2.45
CA SER A 39 22.17 -8.02 2.24
C SER A 39 22.67 -8.24 0.81
N ASP A 40 21.94 -9.00 0.00
CA ASP A 40 22.21 -9.26 -1.41
C ASP A 40 21.71 -8.14 -2.35
N ARG A 41 20.98 -7.14 -1.82
CA ARG A 41 20.45 -6.03 -2.63
C ARG A 41 21.45 -4.89 -2.71
N ARG A 42 21.67 -4.38 -3.92
CA ARG A 42 22.52 -3.21 -4.17
C ARG A 42 21.70 -1.93 -4.06
N ARG A 43 22.19 -0.95 -3.29
CA ARG A 43 21.62 0.41 -3.29
C ARG A 43 21.86 1.09 -4.64
N ASP A 44 20.83 1.69 -5.21
CA ASP A 44 20.89 2.41 -6.48
C ASP A 44 19.88 3.57 -6.45
N ASP A 45 20.37 4.78 -6.14
CA ASP A 45 19.53 5.97 -6.00
C ASP A 45 19.02 6.53 -7.32
N THR A 46 19.48 5.98 -8.45
CA THR A 46 18.96 6.33 -9.77
C THR A 46 17.82 5.41 -10.21
N ALA A 47 17.58 4.32 -9.48
CA ALA A 47 16.51 3.38 -9.77
C ALA A 47 15.13 3.97 -9.41
N PHE A 48 14.09 3.46 -10.07
CA PHE A 48 12.67 3.78 -9.80
C PHE A 48 12.31 5.27 -9.87
N GLY A 49 12.99 6.04 -10.73
CA GLY A 49 12.73 7.48 -10.88
C GLY A 49 11.26 7.82 -11.18
N GLU A 50 10.57 6.99 -11.95
CA GLU A 50 9.13 7.18 -12.22
C GLU A 50 8.26 6.95 -10.98
N ALA A 51 8.59 5.96 -10.14
CA ALA A 51 7.90 5.76 -8.87
C ALA A 51 8.11 6.92 -7.91
N ALA A 52 9.36 7.42 -7.80
CA ALA A 52 9.66 8.59 -7.00
C ALA A 52 8.85 9.82 -7.47
N ARG A 53 8.85 10.09 -8.79
CA ARG A 53 8.08 11.18 -9.40
C ARG A 53 6.58 11.08 -9.09
N GLN A 54 5.99 9.89 -9.24
CA GLN A 54 4.56 9.69 -8.98
C GLN A 54 4.21 9.74 -7.50
N LEU A 55 5.07 9.24 -6.61
CA LEU A 55 4.87 9.35 -5.15
C LEU A 55 4.92 10.81 -4.70
N THR A 56 5.86 11.59 -5.22
CA THR A 56 5.90 13.05 -5.00
C THR A 56 4.61 13.71 -5.50
N ALA A 57 4.19 13.43 -6.74
CA ALA A 57 2.94 13.97 -7.28
C ALA A 57 1.69 13.54 -6.47
N TYR A 58 1.68 12.31 -5.95
CA TYR A 58 0.62 11.81 -5.07
C TYR A 58 0.56 12.64 -3.80
N PHE A 59 1.68 12.80 -3.08
CA PHE A 59 1.71 13.56 -1.82
C PHE A 59 1.49 15.07 -2.00
N GLU A 60 1.73 15.61 -3.20
CA GLU A 60 1.36 16.98 -3.55
C GLU A 60 -0.12 17.12 -3.99
N GLY A 61 -0.89 16.03 -4.02
CA GLY A 61 -2.30 16.04 -4.42
C GLY A 61 -2.53 16.17 -5.93
N ARG A 62 -1.48 16.00 -6.75
CA ARG A 62 -1.53 16.12 -8.23
C ARG A 62 -1.73 14.79 -8.94
N LEU A 63 -1.68 13.68 -8.23
CA LEU A 63 -1.85 12.32 -8.78
C LEU A 63 -2.80 11.50 -7.92
N THR A 64 -3.81 10.91 -8.56
CA THR A 64 -4.82 10.07 -7.90
C THR A 64 -4.73 8.60 -8.32
N ARG A 65 -3.98 8.28 -9.38
CA ARG A 65 -3.76 6.92 -9.87
C ARG A 65 -2.30 6.72 -10.24
N PHE A 66 -1.71 5.66 -9.70
CA PHE A 66 -0.36 5.24 -10.07
C PHE A 66 -0.38 4.46 -11.39
N ASP A 67 0.62 4.68 -12.21
CA ASP A 67 0.92 3.93 -13.43
C ASP A 67 2.37 3.49 -13.36
N LEU A 68 2.61 2.37 -12.66
CA LEU A 68 3.94 1.86 -12.36
C LEU A 68 4.03 0.41 -12.79
N ASP A 69 5.19 0.04 -13.33
CA ASP A 69 5.56 -1.34 -13.55
C ASP A 69 5.75 -2.03 -12.18
N ILE A 70 4.93 -3.03 -11.87
CA ILE A 70 4.92 -3.72 -10.57
C ILE A 70 4.99 -5.24 -10.76
N ALA A 71 5.83 -5.88 -9.94
CA ALA A 71 6.00 -7.33 -9.93
C ALA A 71 5.99 -7.88 -8.49
N PRO A 72 4.88 -7.72 -7.74
CA PRO A 72 4.79 -8.21 -6.36
C PRO A 72 4.71 -9.74 -6.33
N GLU A 73 5.54 -10.36 -5.49
CA GLU A 73 5.53 -11.80 -5.25
C GLU A 73 4.53 -12.17 -4.14
N GLY A 74 3.73 -13.21 -4.35
CA GLY A 74 2.74 -13.67 -3.39
C GLY A 74 2.00 -14.92 -3.87
N THR A 75 1.19 -15.51 -2.99
CA THR A 75 0.32 -16.64 -3.35
C THR A 75 -0.77 -16.19 -4.33
N ARG A 76 -1.38 -17.13 -5.05
CA ARG A 76 -2.53 -16.83 -5.95
C ARG A 76 -3.65 -16.09 -5.22
N PHE A 77 -3.94 -16.49 -3.97
CA PHE A 77 -4.96 -15.83 -3.16
C PHE A 77 -4.57 -14.40 -2.79
N GLN A 78 -3.31 -14.17 -2.38
CA GLN A 78 -2.80 -12.83 -2.11
C GLN A 78 -2.89 -11.94 -3.35
N GLN A 79 -2.42 -12.41 -4.51
CA GLN A 79 -2.49 -11.66 -5.76
C GLN A 79 -3.92 -11.27 -6.13
N ARG A 80 -4.89 -12.18 -5.97
CA ARG A 80 -6.31 -11.91 -6.21
C ARG A 80 -6.86 -10.84 -5.26
N VAL A 81 -6.55 -10.93 -3.96
CA VAL A 81 -6.94 -9.90 -2.96
C VAL A 81 -6.30 -8.55 -3.30
N TRP A 82 -5.04 -8.57 -3.72
CA TRP A 82 -4.27 -7.39 -4.06
C TRP A 82 -4.77 -6.68 -5.31
N GLN A 83 -5.12 -7.42 -6.36
CA GLN A 83 -5.79 -6.86 -7.54
C GLN A 83 -7.11 -6.19 -7.17
N ALA A 84 -7.89 -6.80 -6.27
CA ALA A 84 -9.09 -6.17 -5.74
C ALA A 84 -8.76 -4.88 -4.97
N LEU A 85 -7.67 -4.81 -4.20
CA LEU A 85 -7.25 -3.54 -3.57
C LEU A 85 -6.95 -2.45 -4.61
N ASP A 86 -6.30 -2.80 -5.72
CA ASP A 86 -5.91 -1.85 -6.77
C ASP A 86 -7.13 -1.19 -7.46
N GLU A 87 -8.30 -1.82 -7.38
CA GLU A 87 -9.55 -1.28 -7.91
C GLU A 87 -10.27 -0.29 -6.97
N ILE A 88 -9.82 -0.11 -5.72
CA ILE A 88 -10.46 0.82 -4.79
C ILE A 88 -10.09 2.26 -5.20
N PRO A 89 -11.03 3.13 -5.60
CA PRO A 89 -10.70 4.47 -6.09
C PRO A 89 -10.08 5.38 -5.02
N TYR A 90 -9.24 6.30 -5.47
CA TYR A 90 -8.72 7.40 -4.64
C TYR A 90 -9.86 8.18 -3.98
N GLY A 91 -9.68 8.56 -2.71
CA GLY A 91 -10.66 9.35 -1.96
C GLY A 91 -11.88 8.56 -1.49
N THR A 92 -11.89 7.23 -1.68
CA THR A 92 -12.96 6.35 -1.22
C THR A 92 -12.44 5.32 -0.23
N THR A 93 -13.38 4.70 0.51
CA THR A 93 -13.07 3.58 1.38
C THR A 93 -13.99 2.40 1.10
N THR A 94 -13.54 1.20 1.45
CA THR A 94 -14.36 -0.01 1.49
C THR A 94 -14.19 -0.70 2.84
N THR A 95 -14.98 -1.74 3.10
CA THR A 95 -14.84 -2.54 4.30
C THR A 95 -14.23 -3.90 4.00
N TYR A 96 -13.62 -4.53 5.01
CA TYR A 96 -13.13 -5.92 4.90
C TYR A 96 -14.23 -6.88 4.42
N GLY A 97 -15.46 -6.71 4.93
CA GLY A 97 -16.60 -7.54 4.55
C GLY A 97 -17.05 -7.31 3.10
N ALA A 98 -17.11 -6.04 2.66
CA ALA A 98 -17.44 -5.71 1.28
C ALA A 98 -16.39 -6.24 0.29
N LEU A 99 -15.11 -6.13 0.65
CA LEU A 99 -14.02 -6.68 -0.17
C LEU A 99 -14.07 -8.21 -0.22
N ALA A 100 -14.32 -8.88 0.90
CA ALA A 100 -14.47 -10.34 0.93
C ALA A 100 -15.66 -10.81 0.09
N ALA A 101 -16.80 -10.12 0.17
CA ALA A 101 -17.98 -10.42 -0.65
C ALA A 101 -17.70 -10.27 -2.15
N ARG A 102 -17.00 -9.20 -2.57
CA ARG A 102 -16.59 -9.00 -3.96
C ARG A 102 -15.62 -10.07 -4.47
N LEU A 103 -14.80 -10.59 -3.56
CA LEU A 103 -13.90 -11.70 -3.82
C LEU A 103 -14.59 -13.07 -3.66
N GLU A 104 -15.90 -13.12 -3.45
CA GLU A 104 -16.65 -14.37 -3.25
C GLU A 104 -16.01 -15.28 -2.18
N VAL A 105 -15.41 -14.67 -1.16
CA VAL A 105 -14.78 -15.38 -0.04
C VAL A 105 -15.84 -15.56 1.06
N PRO A 106 -16.04 -16.78 1.59
CA PRO A 106 -16.97 -17.03 2.68
C PRO A 106 -16.68 -16.18 3.92
N ARG A 107 -17.71 -15.88 4.73
CA ARG A 107 -17.57 -14.97 5.88
C ARG A 107 -16.61 -15.50 6.93
N GLU A 108 -16.54 -16.81 7.10
CA GLU A 108 -15.62 -17.54 7.96
C GLU A 108 -14.15 -17.32 7.57
N GLU A 109 -13.87 -16.98 6.31
CA GLU A 109 -12.53 -16.77 5.76
C GLU A 109 -12.12 -15.28 5.69
N ILE A 110 -12.92 -14.36 6.25
CA ILE A 110 -12.59 -12.91 6.28
C ILE A 110 -11.22 -12.66 6.93
N ARG A 111 -10.80 -13.49 7.90
CA ARG A 111 -9.47 -13.38 8.51
C ARG A 111 -8.34 -13.63 7.51
N ALA A 112 -8.52 -14.55 6.55
CA ALA A 112 -7.56 -14.80 5.50
C ALA A 112 -7.43 -13.60 4.54
N VAL A 113 -8.56 -12.96 4.21
CA VAL A 113 -8.56 -11.69 3.45
C VAL A 113 -7.78 -10.62 4.21
N GLY A 114 -8.03 -10.45 5.51
CA GLY A 114 -7.28 -9.52 6.37
C GLY A 114 -5.78 -9.79 6.37
N ALA A 115 -5.36 -11.05 6.45
CA ALA A 115 -3.96 -11.45 6.39
C ALA A 115 -3.33 -11.16 5.02
N ALA A 116 -4.03 -11.44 3.92
CA ALA A 116 -3.58 -11.12 2.57
C ALA A 116 -3.42 -9.61 2.34
N ILE A 117 -4.35 -8.79 2.85
CA ILE A 117 -4.24 -7.32 2.83
C ILE A 117 -3.01 -6.87 3.64
N GLY A 118 -2.80 -7.45 4.83
CA GLY A 118 -1.65 -7.13 5.68
C GLY A 118 -0.30 -7.53 5.08
N ALA A 119 -0.30 -8.50 4.16
CA ALA A 119 0.87 -8.94 3.40
C ALA A 119 1.15 -8.06 2.16
N ASN A 120 0.41 -6.98 1.93
CA ASN A 120 0.63 -6.07 0.80
C ASN A 120 2.08 -5.58 0.76
N PRO A 121 2.85 -5.91 -0.29
CA PRO A 121 4.23 -5.48 -0.42
C PRO A 121 4.38 -4.03 -0.92
N LEU A 122 3.33 -3.42 -1.45
CA LEU A 122 3.36 -2.11 -2.12
C LEU A 122 2.47 -1.12 -1.36
N LEU A 123 2.88 -0.66 -0.17
CA LEU A 123 2.10 0.35 0.56
C LEU A 123 1.91 1.62 -0.28
N ILE A 124 0.83 2.37 -0.03
CA ILE A 124 0.39 3.56 -0.78
C ILE A 124 -0.07 3.23 -2.21
N VAL A 125 0.81 2.66 -3.04
CA VAL A 125 0.54 2.30 -4.44
C VAL A 125 -0.61 1.31 -4.53
N ARG A 126 -0.53 0.22 -3.76
CA ARG A 126 -1.66 -0.68 -3.52
C ARG A 126 -2.41 -0.20 -2.27
N PRO A 127 -3.66 0.28 -2.40
CA PRO A 127 -4.26 1.15 -1.40
C PRO A 127 -4.91 0.39 -0.25
N CYS A 128 -4.16 -0.47 0.45
CA CYS A 128 -4.67 -1.23 1.60
C CYS A 128 -5.10 -0.33 2.77
N HIS A 129 -4.65 0.93 2.83
CA HIS A 129 -5.15 1.93 3.79
C HIS A 129 -6.62 2.30 3.57
N ARG A 130 -7.18 2.09 2.37
CA ARG A 130 -8.60 2.36 2.03
C ARG A 130 -9.58 1.31 2.55
N VAL A 131 -9.08 0.19 3.10
CA VAL A 131 -9.95 -0.85 3.71
C VAL A 131 -10.11 -0.58 5.20
N ILE A 132 -11.33 -0.31 5.65
CA ILE A 132 -11.65 0.00 7.06
C ILE A 132 -12.57 -1.05 7.68
N ALA A 133 -12.71 -1.02 9.01
CA ALA A 133 -13.70 -1.84 9.68
C ALA A 133 -15.13 -1.31 9.41
N ALA A 134 -16.13 -2.18 9.53
CA ALA A 134 -17.54 -1.82 9.28
C ALA A 134 -18.05 -0.74 10.24
N ASP A 135 -17.52 -0.68 11.46
CA ASP A 135 -17.78 0.35 12.47
C ASP A 135 -16.99 1.66 12.22
N ARG A 136 -16.32 1.79 11.07
CA ARG A 136 -15.48 2.91 10.65
C ARG A 136 -14.21 3.13 11.49
N SER A 137 -13.87 2.21 12.37
CA SER A 137 -12.65 2.31 13.16
C SER A 137 -11.38 2.11 12.32
N MET A 138 -10.33 2.85 12.67
CA MET A 138 -9.05 2.81 12.00
C MET A 138 -8.16 1.74 12.63
N ARG A 139 -8.16 0.55 12.03
CA ARG A 139 -7.36 -0.60 12.48
C ARG A 139 -6.59 -1.22 11.32
N GLY A 140 -5.69 -2.14 11.63
CA GLY A 140 -5.21 -3.15 10.68
C GLY A 140 -4.25 -2.69 9.58
N TYR A 141 -3.71 -1.47 9.63
CA TYR A 141 -2.71 -1.03 8.65
C TYR A 141 -1.30 -1.50 9.02
N ALA A 142 -0.58 -2.10 8.07
CA ALA A 142 0.77 -2.60 8.30
C ALA A 142 1.76 -1.46 8.63
N GLY A 143 1.59 -0.29 8.02
CA GLY A 143 2.39 0.92 8.28
C GLY A 143 1.96 1.73 9.52
N GLY A 144 1.00 1.26 10.32
CA GLY A 144 0.54 1.93 11.55
C GLY A 144 -0.68 2.85 11.37
N VAL A 145 -1.56 2.88 12.38
CA VAL A 145 -2.87 3.56 12.29
C VAL A 145 -2.74 5.05 11.99
N GLU A 146 -1.76 5.73 12.57
CA GLU A 146 -1.51 7.15 12.33
C GLU A 146 -1.28 7.46 10.84
N ARG A 147 -0.41 6.68 10.17
CA ARG A 147 -0.15 6.85 8.74
C ARG A 147 -1.38 6.56 7.90
N LYS A 148 -2.19 5.56 8.28
CA LYS A 148 -3.46 5.28 7.60
C LYS A 148 -4.42 6.47 7.68
N VAL A 149 -4.56 7.08 8.85
CA VAL A 149 -5.37 8.31 9.02
C VAL A 149 -4.83 9.43 8.14
N ARG A 150 -3.52 9.69 8.17
CA ARG A 150 -2.88 10.73 7.33
C ARG A 150 -3.14 10.50 5.84
N LEU A 151 -2.99 9.27 5.34
CA LEU A 151 -3.26 8.94 3.94
C LEU A 151 -4.73 9.11 3.58
N LEU A 152 -5.66 8.62 4.41
CA LEU A 152 -7.09 8.78 4.15
C LEU A 152 -7.53 10.26 4.15
N THR A 153 -6.93 11.06 5.02
CA THR A 153 -7.16 12.51 5.06
C THR A 153 -6.55 13.21 3.86
N HIS A 154 -5.33 12.86 3.46
CA HIS A 154 -4.67 13.35 2.25
C HIS A 154 -5.54 13.10 1.01
N GLU A 155 -6.18 11.94 0.94
CA GLU A 155 -7.08 11.60 -0.18
C GLU A 155 -8.48 12.20 -0.09
N GLY A 156 -8.81 12.93 0.99
CA GLY A 156 -10.16 13.44 1.24
C GLY A 156 -11.19 12.40 1.66
N ALA A 157 -10.78 11.13 1.86
CA ALA A 157 -11.64 10.03 2.28
C ALA A 157 -12.03 10.12 3.77
N LEU A 158 -11.23 10.84 4.57
CA LEU A 158 -11.50 11.15 5.96
C LEU A 158 -11.40 12.66 6.17
N GLN A 159 -12.53 13.32 6.41
CA GLN A 159 -12.55 14.74 6.75
C GLN A 159 -11.77 14.99 8.04
N GLN A 160 -10.91 16.01 8.03
CA GLN A 160 -10.38 16.54 9.28
C GLN A 160 -11.56 17.12 10.07
N MET A 161 -11.71 16.72 11.32
CA MET A 161 -12.59 17.46 12.22
C MET A 161 -11.97 18.86 12.35
N LEU A 162 -12.64 19.86 11.79
CA LEU A 162 -12.36 21.26 12.11
C LEU A 162 -12.67 21.41 13.59
N VAL A 163 -11.64 21.60 14.41
CA VAL A 163 -11.77 22.03 15.80
C VAL A 163 -11.96 23.54 15.82
#